data_AF-A0A851VYW8-F1
#
_entry.id   AF-A0A851VYW8-F1
#
_cell.length_a   1.000
_cell.length_b   1.000
_cell.length_c   1.000
_cell.angle_alpha   90.00
_cell.angle_beta   90.00
_cell.angle_gamma   90.00
#
_symmetry.space_group_name_H-M   'P 1'
#
loop_
_entity.id
_entity.type
_entity.pdbx_description
1 polymer ?
#
loop_
_entity_poly.entity_id
_entity_poly.type
_entity_poly.pdbx_seq_one_letter_code
_entity_poly.pdbx_strand_id
1 'polypeptide(L)'
;MRAALAAWLVLSLLGGTGAQGMCGDPPAAPSHSIPAPQLSPEERLSPHMPQSLRCDACHAIAFQIEEQLSKAEGKVGKKALKESDYIEVLERSCSQDWESYGVLELDGEKRLSGPGLPSQHPLSVLVSGGPWPGRLSKLCHGYVGEQGEAQIYGAHRRGAAALRQLLCHGDKGPCAGRKERPGPPKALQNEL
;
A
#
# COMPACT_ATOMS: atom_id res chain seq x y z
N MET A 1 65.71 57.31 -21.50
CA MET A 1 65.74 58.36 -22.55
C MET A 1 64.89 57.89 -23.72
N ARG A 2 63.99 58.77 -24.20
CA ARG A 2 63.45 58.88 -25.58
C ARG A 2 62.69 57.67 -26.16
N ALA A 3 61.37 57.72 -26.27
CA ALA A 3 60.54 58.47 -27.22
C ALA A 3 60.36 57.77 -28.59
N ALA A 4 59.08 57.40 -28.83
CA ALA A 4 58.30 57.51 -30.07
C ALA A 4 58.71 56.76 -31.35
N LEU A 5 57.71 56.09 -31.97
CA LEU A 5 57.15 56.30 -33.33
C LEU A 5 56.47 54.98 -33.77
N ALA A 6 55.14 54.96 -33.97
CA ALA A 6 54.42 55.10 -35.25
C ALA A 6 54.61 53.85 -36.17
N ALA A 7 53.64 53.27 -36.88
CA ALA A 7 52.26 53.60 -37.22
C ALA A 7 51.54 52.32 -37.74
N TRP A 8 50.23 52.25 -37.48
CA TRP A 8 49.11 51.85 -38.35
C TRP A 8 49.23 50.58 -39.23
N LEU A 9 48.32 49.63 -38.97
CA LEU A 9 47.60 48.92 -40.03
C LEU A 9 46.22 48.48 -39.51
N VAL A 10 45.20 49.02 -40.17
CA VAL A 10 43.77 48.72 -40.04
C VAL A 10 43.50 47.41 -40.77
N LEU A 11 42.74 46.45 -40.19
CA LEU A 11 41.81 45.64 -40.99
C LEU A 11 40.76 44.87 -40.15
N SER A 12 39.51 45.28 -40.38
CA SER A 12 38.29 44.46 -40.42
C SER A 12 37.66 43.90 -39.14
N LEU A 13 36.60 44.61 -38.73
CA LEU A 13 35.40 44.02 -38.13
C LEU A 13 34.79 42.99 -39.10
N LEU A 14 34.58 41.78 -38.62
CA LEU A 14 33.49 40.90 -39.05
C LEU A 14 32.90 40.26 -37.79
N GLY A 15 31.59 40.42 -37.66
CA GLY A 15 30.83 40.25 -36.43
C GLY A 15 30.81 38.81 -35.93
N GLY A 16 31.08 38.65 -34.63
CA GLY A 16 30.69 37.46 -33.90
C GLY A 16 29.19 37.49 -33.67
N THR A 17 28.43 36.75 -34.49
CA THR A 17 27.05 36.41 -34.16
C THR A 17 27.06 35.52 -32.93
N GLY A 18 26.48 36.03 -31.84
CA GLY A 18 26.30 35.30 -30.60
C GLY A 18 25.63 33.95 -30.86
N ALA A 19 26.22 32.91 -30.29
CA ALA A 19 25.63 31.59 -30.20
C ALA A 19 24.32 31.71 -29.40
N GLN A 20 23.18 31.68 -30.10
CA GLN A 20 21.90 31.36 -29.48
C GLN A 20 21.99 29.92 -29.00
N GLY A 21 21.95 29.74 -27.67
CA GLY A 21 21.75 28.44 -27.07
C GLY A 21 20.37 27.93 -27.45
N MET A 22 20.29 27.07 -28.46
CA MET A 22 19.13 26.23 -28.70
C MET A 22 19.00 25.22 -27.54
N CYS A 23 18.14 25.52 -26.56
CA CYS A 23 17.48 24.46 -25.81
C CYS A 23 16.40 23.89 -26.72
N GLY A 24 16.76 22.91 -27.55
CA GLY A 24 15.75 22.09 -28.22
C GLY A 24 15.12 21.18 -27.19
N ASP A 25 13.81 21.33 -26.94
CA ASP A 25 13.07 20.34 -26.17
C ASP A 25 13.19 18.98 -26.88
N PRO A 26 13.60 17.92 -26.16
CA PRO A 26 13.60 16.58 -26.74
C PRO A 26 12.17 16.20 -27.14
N PRO A 27 11.99 15.38 -28.20
CA PRO A 27 10.67 14.93 -28.60
C PRO A 27 9.97 14.27 -27.42
N ALA A 28 8.75 14.74 -27.11
CA ALA A 28 7.95 14.22 -26.01
C ALA A 28 7.75 12.71 -26.21
N ALA A 29 8.37 11.92 -25.34
CA ALA A 29 8.03 10.52 -25.21
C ALA A 29 6.54 10.43 -24.86
N PRO A 30 5.78 9.45 -25.39
CA PRO A 30 4.39 9.25 -24.99
C PRO A 30 4.34 9.06 -23.47
N SER A 31 3.79 10.05 -22.77
CA SER A 31 3.63 10.05 -21.33
C SER A 31 2.42 9.17 -20.99
N HIS A 32 2.67 7.89 -20.75
CA HIS A 32 1.68 7.03 -20.12
C HIS A 32 1.53 7.46 -18.65
N SER A 33 0.61 8.37 -18.38
CA SER A 33 0.24 8.73 -17.00
C SER A 33 -0.48 7.56 -16.33
N ILE A 34 -0.01 7.14 -15.16
CA ILE A 34 -0.69 6.15 -14.33
C ILE A 34 -1.74 6.93 -13.51
N PRO A 35 -3.05 6.75 -13.77
CA PRO A 35 -4.06 7.52 -13.07
C PRO A 35 -4.13 7.11 -11.60
N ALA A 36 -4.35 8.09 -10.73
CA ALA A 36 -4.72 7.84 -9.35
C ALA A 36 -6.14 7.24 -9.28
N PRO A 37 -6.43 6.35 -8.31
CA PRO A 37 -7.74 5.75 -8.14
C PRO A 37 -8.83 6.82 -7.91
N GLN A 38 -9.91 6.74 -8.66
CA GLN A 38 -10.97 7.76 -8.61
C GLN A 38 -11.99 7.47 -7.50
N LEU A 39 -11.91 8.18 -6.37
CA LEU A 39 -12.86 7.99 -5.26
C LEU A 39 -14.21 8.66 -5.52
N SER A 40 -15.30 7.89 -5.35
CA SER A 40 -16.68 8.39 -5.36
C SER A 40 -16.96 9.31 -4.16
N PRO A 41 -18.02 10.14 -4.19
CA PRO A 41 -18.38 10.99 -3.05
C PRO A 41 -18.62 10.20 -1.76
N GLU A 42 -19.27 9.04 -1.85
CA GLU A 42 -19.47 8.14 -0.71
C GLU A 42 -18.13 7.66 -0.15
N GLU A 43 -17.20 7.22 -1.00
CA GLU A 43 -15.86 6.78 -0.58
C GLU A 43 -14.99 7.90 -0.02
N ARG A 44 -15.34 9.17 -0.25
CA ARG A 44 -14.62 10.31 0.35
C ARG A 44 -15.16 10.65 1.74
N LEU A 45 -16.48 10.49 1.95
CA LEU A 45 -17.18 11.02 3.13
C LEU A 45 -17.60 9.93 4.12
N SER A 46 -17.84 8.71 3.66
CA SER A 46 -18.38 7.63 4.50
C SER A 46 -17.32 7.10 5.49
N PRO A 47 -17.64 6.92 6.78
CA PRO A 47 -16.71 6.30 7.71
C PRO A 47 -16.67 4.76 7.57
N HIS A 48 -17.41 4.17 6.62
CA HIS A 48 -17.53 2.72 6.46
C HIS A 48 -16.66 2.20 5.31
N MET A 49 -16.17 0.96 5.47
CA MET A 49 -15.43 0.27 4.42
C MET A 49 -16.36 -0.07 3.23
N PRO A 50 -16.04 0.38 2.00
CA PRO A 50 -16.82 0.03 0.81
C PRO A 50 -16.92 -1.48 0.61
N GLN A 51 -18.07 -1.96 0.15
CA GLN A 51 -18.34 -3.39 0.03
C GLN A 51 -17.33 -4.11 -0.88
N SER A 52 -16.89 -3.46 -1.97
CA SER A 52 -15.87 -3.96 -2.90
C SER A 52 -14.54 -4.29 -2.21
N LEU A 53 -14.17 -3.54 -1.17
CA LEU A 53 -12.87 -3.63 -0.50
C LEU A 53 -12.90 -4.51 0.76
N ARG A 54 -14.08 -4.94 1.24
CA ARG A 54 -14.20 -5.67 2.52
C ARG A 54 -13.43 -6.98 2.58
N CYS A 55 -13.35 -7.72 1.47
CA CYS A 55 -12.58 -8.97 1.44
C CYS A 55 -11.08 -8.71 1.58
N ASP A 56 -10.55 -7.77 0.80
CA ASP A 56 -9.15 -7.37 0.93
C ASP A 56 -8.85 -6.81 2.33
N ALA A 57 -9.74 -5.98 2.88
CA ALA A 57 -9.63 -5.47 4.25
C ALA A 57 -9.64 -6.61 5.29
N CYS A 58 -10.45 -7.65 5.09
CA CYS A 58 -10.46 -8.81 5.97
C CYS A 58 -9.12 -9.55 5.99
N HIS A 59 -8.52 -9.78 4.82
CA HIS A 59 -7.21 -10.42 4.73
C HIS A 59 -6.11 -9.58 5.41
N ALA A 60 -6.15 -8.25 5.24
CA ALA A 60 -5.23 -7.33 5.91
C ALA A 60 -5.37 -7.40 7.45
N ILE A 61 -6.60 -7.35 7.96
CA ILE A 61 -6.88 -7.44 9.39
C ILE A 61 -6.46 -8.79 9.96
N ALA A 62 -6.80 -9.89 9.28
CA ALA A 62 -6.43 -11.24 9.69
C ALA A 62 -4.90 -11.40 9.77
N PHE A 63 -4.17 -10.88 8.77
CA PHE A 63 -2.71 -10.88 8.76
C PHE A 63 -2.13 -10.10 9.95
N GLN A 64 -2.66 -8.91 10.22
CA GLN A 64 -2.17 -8.08 11.30
C GLN A 64 -2.42 -8.68 12.69
N ILE A 65 -3.62 -9.24 12.91
CA ILE A 65 -3.94 -9.98 14.14
C ILE A 65 -2.98 -11.17 14.33
N GLU A 66 -2.76 -11.95 13.27
CA GLU A 66 -1.83 -13.08 13.25
C GLU A 66 -0.41 -12.63 13.65
N GLU A 67 0.09 -11.53 13.07
CA GLU A 67 1.43 -11.00 13.32
C GLU A 67 1.59 -10.57 14.78
N GLN A 68 0.64 -9.79 15.31
CA GLN A 68 0.70 -9.28 16.68
C GLN A 68 0.58 -10.41 17.72
N LEU A 69 -0.31 -11.38 17.52
CA LEU A 69 -0.44 -12.55 18.39
C LEU A 69 0.82 -13.41 18.33
N SER A 70 1.34 -13.70 17.14
CA SER A 70 2.59 -14.46 16.98
C SER A 70 3.77 -13.78 17.67
N LYS A 71 3.87 -12.46 17.55
CA LYS A 71 4.90 -11.65 18.21
C LYS A 71 4.75 -11.69 19.72
N ALA A 72 3.53 -11.60 20.24
CA ALA A 72 3.27 -11.70 21.68
C ALA A 72 3.61 -13.10 22.23
N GLU A 73 3.20 -14.16 21.53
CA GLU A 73 3.57 -15.54 21.89
C GLU A 73 5.10 -15.74 21.86
N GLY A 74 5.78 -15.18 20.87
CA GLY A 74 7.24 -15.19 20.77
C GLY A 74 7.92 -14.63 22.03
N LYS A 75 7.38 -13.56 22.63
CA LYS A 75 7.90 -12.95 23.86
C LYS A 75 7.75 -13.85 25.09
N VAL A 76 6.77 -14.75 25.10
CA VAL A 76 6.55 -15.71 26.21
C VAL A 76 7.06 -17.12 25.87
N GLY A 77 7.92 -17.26 24.86
CA GLY A 77 8.53 -18.53 24.47
C GLY A 77 7.59 -19.46 23.70
N LYS A 78 6.74 -18.90 22.82
CA LYS A 78 5.77 -19.61 21.97
C LYS A 78 4.69 -20.39 22.75
N LYS A 79 4.53 -20.08 24.03
CA LYS A 79 3.46 -20.61 24.88
C LYS A 79 2.13 -19.91 24.57
N ALA A 80 1.04 -20.53 24.99
CA ALA A 80 -0.27 -19.90 24.92
C ALA A 80 -0.29 -18.66 25.85
N LEU A 81 -0.83 -17.55 25.33
CA LEU A 81 -1.10 -16.33 26.06
C LEU A 81 -2.23 -16.57 27.06
N LYS A 82 -2.20 -15.83 28.18
CA LYS A 82 -3.33 -15.77 29.10
C LYS A 82 -4.46 -14.97 28.45
N GLU A 83 -5.66 -15.13 28.98
CA GLU A 83 -6.85 -14.41 28.52
C GLU A 83 -6.66 -12.89 28.51
N SER A 84 -6.20 -12.33 29.62
CA SER A 84 -5.85 -10.91 29.72
C SER A 84 -4.91 -10.45 28.60
N ASP A 85 -3.93 -11.28 28.27
CA ASP A 85 -2.84 -10.92 27.37
C ASP A 85 -3.31 -10.94 25.92
N TYR A 86 -4.05 -11.97 25.49
CA TYR A 86 -4.54 -12.01 24.10
C TYR A 86 -5.65 -10.98 23.86
N ILE A 87 -6.46 -10.64 24.86
CA ILE A 87 -7.47 -9.57 24.75
C ILE A 87 -6.77 -8.24 24.48
N GLU A 88 -5.74 -7.90 25.26
CA GLU A 88 -4.97 -6.67 25.09
C GLU A 88 -4.26 -6.63 23.71
N VAL A 89 -3.71 -7.75 23.28
CA VAL A 89 -3.07 -7.85 21.96
C VAL A 89 -4.07 -7.63 20.83
N LEU A 90 -5.28 -8.19 20.94
CA LEU A 90 -6.33 -8.02 19.92
C LEU A 90 -6.83 -6.57 19.85
N GLU A 91 -7.08 -5.93 20.99
CA GLU A 91 -7.46 -4.51 21.02
C GLU A 91 -6.39 -3.63 20.37
N ARG A 92 -5.13 -3.84 20.74
CA ARG A 92 -3.99 -3.12 20.17
C ARG A 92 -3.82 -3.38 18.68
N SER A 93 -4.08 -4.60 18.22
CA SER A 93 -4.02 -4.96 16.79
C SER A 93 -5.01 -4.13 15.97
N CYS A 94 -6.15 -3.77 16.52
CA CYS A 94 -7.15 -2.93 15.84
C CYS A 94 -6.85 -1.42 15.94
N SER A 95 -6.21 -0.98 17.01
CA SER A 95 -5.82 0.43 17.22
C SER A 95 -4.41 0.78 16.73
N GLN A 96 -3.76 -0.12 15.99
CA GLN A 96 -2.44 0.13 15.42
C GLN A 96 -2.46 1.19 14.31
N ASP A 97 -1.28 1.57 13.85
CA ASP A 97 -1.12 2.41 12.68
C ASP A 97 -1.44 1.62 11.39
N TRP A 98 -2.43 2.12 10.64
CA TRP A 98 -2.91 1.53 9.39
C TRP A 98 -2.46 2.32 8.15
N GLU A 99 -1.56 3.31 8.29
CA GLU A 99 -1.07 4.16 7.18
C GLU A 99 -0.32 3.40 6.08
N SER A 100 0.18 2.20 6.39
CA SER A 100 0.80 1.31 5.40
C SER A 100 -0.20 0.68 4.42
N TYR A 101 -1.50 0.88 4.66
CA TYR A 101 -2.56 0.41 3.78
C TYR A 101 -3.15 1.57 2.97
N GLY A 102 -3.53 1.26 1.74
CA GLY A 102 -4.17 2.21 0.85
C GLY A 102 -4.94 1.54 -0.25
N VAL A 103 -5.60 2.36 -1.07
CA VAL A 103 -6.36 1.91 -2.22
C VAL A 103 -5.60 2.26 -3.49
N LEU A 104 -5.63 1.35 -4.45
CA LEU A 104 -5.14 1.54 -5.80
C LEU A 104 -6.14 0.96 -6.80
N GLU A 105 -6.00 1.30 -8.07
CA GLU A 105 -6.87 0.78 -9.14
C GLU A 105 -6.08 -0.19 -10.02
N LEU A 106 -6.60 -1.40 -10.21
CA LEU A 106 -6.08 -2.41 -11.16
C LEU A 106 -7.21 -2.80 -12.11
N ASP A 107 -6.96 -2.72 -13.42
CA ASP A 107 -7.91 -3.16 -14.45
C ASP A 107 -9.32 -2.53 -14.28
N GLY A 108 -9.38 -1.28 -13.81
CA GLY A 108 -10.63 -0.56 -13.53
C GLY A 108 -11.32 -0.93 -12.21
N GLU A 109 -10.74 -1.84 -11.42
CA GLU A 109 -11.22 -2.22 -10.10
C GLU A 109 -10.35 -1.64 -8.98
N LYS A 110 -11.00 -1.02 -8.00
CA LYS A 110 -10.33 -0.55 -6.78
C LYS A 110 -10.01 -1.71 -5.85
N ARG A 111 -8.75 -1.80 -5.43
CA ARG A 111 -8.23 -2.85 -4.56
C ARG A 111 -7.52 -2.24 -3.37
N LEU A 112 -7.65 -2.88 -2.21
CA LEU A 112 -6.80 -2.54 -1.06
C LEU A 112 -5.41 -3.15 -1.26
N SER A 113 -4.38 -2.44 -0.85
CA SER A 113 -2.98 -2.85 -0.89
C SER A 113 -2.30 -2.54 0.44
N GLY A 114 -1.28 -3.33 0.79
CA GLY A 114 -0.52 -3.24 2.04
C GLY A 114 -0.03 -4.61 2.53
N PRO A 115 0.60 -4.68 3.71
CA PRO A 115 1.11 -5.92 4.28
C PRO A 115 0.04 -7.01 4.41
N GLY A 116 0.39 -8.25 4.06
CA GLY A 116 -0.53 -9.39 4.08
C GLY A 116 -1.49 -9.50 2.89
N LEU A 117 -1.44 -8.55 1.95
CA LEU A 117 -2.18 -8.62 0.68
C LEU A 117 -1.25 -8.94 -0.49
N PRO A 118 -1.76 -9.58 -1.56
CA PRO A 118 -0.94 -9.88 -2.73
C PRO A 118 -0.29 -8.62 -3.30
N SER A 119 1.02 -8.69 -3.52
CA SER A 119 1.81 -7.61 -4.15
C SER A 119 1.19 -7.21 -5.47
N GLN A 120 0.96 -5.92 -5.65
CA GLN A 120 0.28 -5.38 -6.82
C GLN A 120 1.28 -4.84 -7.84
N HIS A 121 0.81 -4.65 -9.07
CA HIS A 121 1.61 -4.27 -10.22
C HIS A 121 2.52 -3.06 -9.94
N PRO A 122 3.78 -3.07 -10.41
CA PRO A 122 4.75 -2.00 -10.16
C PRO A 122 4.33 -0.63 -10.75
N LEU A 123 3.31 -0.60 -11.60
CA LEU A 123 2.78 0.60 -12.24
C LEU A 123 1.37 0.95 -11.72
N SER A 124 1.27 1.25 -10.42
CA SER A 124 0.02 1.74 -9.82
C SER A 124 0.30 2.82 -8.77
N VAL A 125 -0.61 3.78 -8.66
CA VAL A 125 -0.55 4.83 -7.63
C VAL A 125 -1.35 4.38 -6.42
N LEU A 126 -0.68 4.23 -5.27
CA LEU A 126 -1.32 3.94 -3.99
C LEU A 126 -1.77 5.24 -3.31
N VAL A 127 -3.03 5.29 -2.92
CA VAL A 127 -3.58 6.36 -2.07
C VAL A 127 -3.76 5.80 -0.65
N SER A 128 -2.81 6.10 0.23
CA SER A 128 -2.86 5.79 1.66
C SER A 128 -3.44 6.96 2.48
N GLY A 129 -3.62 6.74 3.79
CA GLY A 129 -4.15 7.73 4.72
C GLY A 129 -5.61 8.11 4.47
N GLY A 130 -5.97 9.34 4.84
CA GLY A 130 -7.35 9.83 4.74
C GLY A 130 -8.33 8.94 5.53
N PRO A 131 -9.42 8.44 4.93
CA PRO A 131 -10.40 7.64 5.65
C PRO A 131 -9.99 6.18 5.84
N TRP A 132 -8.96 5.68 5.15
CA TRP A 132 -8.62 4.25 5.13
C TRP A 132 -8.17 3.70 6.48
N PRO A 133 -7.28 4.37 7.23
CA PRO A 133 -6.87 3.91 8.56
C PRO A 133 -8.06 3.76 9.52
N GLY A 134 -8.92 4.78 9.58
CA GLY A 134 -10.12 4.75 10.42
C GLY A 134 -11.11 3.65 10.03
N ARG A 135 -11.29 3.41 8.72
CA ARG A 135 -12.15 2.32 8.21
C ARG A 135 -11.61 0.94 8.59
N LEU A 136 -10.30 0.73 8.47
CA LEU A 136 -9.65 -0.54 8.83
C LEU A 136 -9.74 -0.81 10.34
N SER A 137 -9.40 0.20 11.15
CA SER A 137 -9.51 0.11 12.62
C SER A 137 -10.94 -0.21 13.05
N LYS A 138 -11.93 0.54 12.54
CA LYS A 138 -13.36 0.29 12.84
C LYS A 138 -13.81 -1.10 12.43
N LEU A 139 -13.40 -1.57 11.26
CA LEU A 139 -13.77 -2.90 10.77
C LEU A 139 -13.09 -4.02 11.59
N CYS A 140 -11.84 -3.82 12.00
CA CYS A 140 -11.13 -4.74 12.90
C CYS A 140 -11.87 -4.90 14.24
N HIS A 141 -12.22 -3.79 14.89
CA HIS A 141 -13.01 -3.83 16.12
C HIS A 141 -14.37 -4.50 15.92
N GLY A 142 -15.01 -4.27 14.77
CA GLY A 142 -16.23 -4.98 14.38
C GLY A 142 -16.03 -6.50 14.35
N TYR A 143 -14.99 -6.99 13.66
CA TYR A 143 -14.72 -8.43 13.62
C TYR A 143 -14.36 -9.04 14.98
N VAL A 144 -13.56 -8.34 15.78
CA VAL A 144 -13.21 -8.80 17.14
C VAL A 144 -14.46 -8.90 18.00
N GLY A 145 -15.32 -7.88 17.99
CA GLY A 145 -16.56 -7.87 18.76
C GLY A 145 -17.59 -8.89 18.27
N GLU A 146 -17.68 -9.15 16.96
CA GLU A 146 -18.62 -10.13 16.39
C GLU A 146 -18.20 -11.58 16.67
N GLN A 147 -16.92 -11.91 16.53
CA GLN A 147 -16.43 -13.28 16.71
C GLN A 147 -16.07 -13.62 18.16
N GLY A 148 -15.63 -12.62 18.92
CA GLY A 148 -15.09 -12.77 20.27
C GLY A 148 -13.61 -13.16 20.30
N GLU A 149 -12.90 -12.61 21.27
CA GLU A 149 -11.45 -12.69 21.43
C GLU A 149 -10.97 -14.13 21.62
N ALA A 150 -11.69 -14.91 22.43
CA ALA A 150 -11.35 -16.31 22.69
C ALA A 150 -11.44 -17.18 21.42
N GLN A 151 -12.43 -16.94 20.55
CA GLN A 151 -12.58 -17.69 19.30
C GLN A 151 -11.47 -17.32 18.30
N ILE A 152 -11.17 -16.02 18.20
CA ILE A 152 -10.09 -15.50 17.37
C ILE A 152 -8.74 -16.08 17.81
N TYR A 153 -8.43 -16.01 19.11
CA TYR A 153 -7.20 -16.55 19.64
C TYR A 153 -7.11 -18.07 19.45
N GLY A 154 -8.20 -18.79 19.69
CA GLY A 154 -8.29 -20.22 19.41
C GLY A 154 -8.06 -20.56 17.94
N ALA A 155 -8.56 -19.75 17.00
CA ALA A 155 -8.31 -19.92 15.57
C ALA A 155 -6.86 -19.62 15.18
N HIS A 156 -6.26 -18.55 15.74
CA HIS A 156 -4.83 -18.25 15.60
C HIS A 156 -3.96 -19.44 16.03
N ARG A 157 -4.27 -20.06 17.17
CA ARG A 157 -3.55 -21.25 17.66
C ARG A 157 -3.64 -22.48 16.75
N ARG A 158 -4.69 -22.56 15.91
CA ARG A 158 -4.83 -23.59 14.87
C ARG A 158 -4.10 -23.22 13.57
N GLY A 159 -3.66 -21.98 13.44
CA GLY A 159 -2.84 -21.48 12.34
C GLY A 159 -3.51 -20.36 11.52
N ALA A 160 -2.69 -19.67 10.74
CA ALA A 160 -3.07 -18.55 9.87
C ALA A 160 -4.32 -18.80 9.01
N ALA A 161 -4.39 -19.98 8.40
CA ALA A 161 -5.51 -20.37 7.55
C ALA A 161 -6.82 -20.48 8.34
N ALA A 162 -6.79 -21.02 9.56
CA ALA A 162 -7.97 -21.13 10.40
C ALA A 162 -8.47 -19.76 10.87
N LEU A 163 -7.55 -18.83 11.19
CA LEU A 163 -7.89 -17.45 11.50
C LEU A 163 -8.52 -16.73 10.31
N ARG A 164 -7.92 -16.83 9.11
CA ARG A 164 -8.50 -16.26 7.88
C ARG A 164 -9.86 -16.85 7.57
N GLN A 165 -10.05 -18.16 7.75
CA GLN A 165 -11.33 -18.83 7.53
C GLN A 165 -12.41 -18.26 8.47
N LEU A 166 -12.09 -18.13 9.76
CA LEU A 166 -13.01 -17.58 10.77
C LEU A 166 -13.43 -16.15 10.41
N LEU A 167 -12.48 -15.29 10.08
CA LEU A 167 -12.74 -13.87 9.86
C LEU A 167 -13.37 -13.58 8.48
N CYS A 168 -12.94 -14.28 7.44
CA CYS A 168 -13.19 -13.86 6.05
C CYS A 168 -14.20 -14.72 5.28
N HIS A 169 -14.37 -16.00 5.62
CA HIS A 169 -15.03 -16.99 4.77
C HIS A 169 -16.21 -17.74 5.42
N GLY A 170 -16.77 -17.26 6.54
CA GLY A 170 -18.04 -17.79 7.08
C GLY A 170 -19.22 -17.61 6.10
N ASP A 171 -20.40 -18.16 6.43
CA ASP A 171 -21.59 -18.13 5.55
C ASP A 171 -22.04 -16.70 5.13
N LYS A 172 -21.63 -15.67 5.87
CA LYS A 172 -21.81 -14.24 5.56
C LYS A 172 -20.48 -13.48 5.52
N GLY A 173 -19.39 -14.18 5.28
CA GLY A 173 -18.03 -13.65 5.34
C GLY A 173 -17.79 -12.57 4.28
N PRO A 174 -16.93 -11.58 4.55
CA PRO A 174 -16.54 -10.53 3.61
C PRO A 174 -16.11 -11.00 2.22
N CYS A 175 -15.62 -12.24 2.12
CA CYS A 175 -15.12 -12.86 0.89
C CYS A 175 -16.10 -13.84 0.23
N ALA A 176 -17.32 -14.01 0.78
CA ALA A 176 -18.32 -14.90 0.19
C ALA A 176 -18.63 -14.49 -1.27
N GLY A 177 -18.50 -15.43 -2.20
CA GLY A 177 -18.81 -15.22 -3.62
C GLY A 177 -17.75 -14.47 -4.45
N ARG A 178 -16.56 -14.18 -3.90
CA ARG A 178 -15.45 -13.60 -4.70
C ARG A 178 -14.49 -14.68 -5.17
N LYS A 179 -13.98 -14.55 -6.40
CA LYS A 179 -12.82 -15.33 -6.88
C LYS A 179 -11.57 -14.82 -6.17
N GLU A 180 -10.78 -15.76 -5.67
CA GLU A 180 -9.48 -15.45 -5.05
C GLU A 180 -8.55 -14.80 -6.08
N ARG A 181 -7.73 -13.83 -5.64
CA ARG A 181 -6.79 -13.17 -6.56
C ARG A 181 -5.82 -14.22 -7.11
N PRO A 182 -5.51 -14.21 -8.42
CA PRO A 182 -4.32 -14.88 -8.91
C PRO A 182 -3.10 -14.32 -8.16
N GLY A 183 -2.29 -15.19 -7.57
CA GLY A 183 -1.03 -14.77 -6.96
C GLY A 183 -0.10 -14.13 -8.00
N PRO A 184 0.90 -13.34 -7.57
CA PRO A 184 1.90 -12.83 -8.49
C PRO A 184 2.52 -14.00 -9.26
N PRO A 185 2.75 -13.88 -10.58
CA PRO A 185 3.46 -14.91 -11.33
C PRO A 185 4.80 -15.15 -10.63
N LYS A 186 5.10 -16.42 -10.32
CA LYS A 186 6.39 -16.80 -9.75
C LYS A 186 7.47 -16.22 -10.66
N ALA A 187 8.24 -15.26 -10.15
CA ALA A 187 9.41 -14.77 -10.87
C ALA A 187 10.25 -16.00 -11.20
N LEU A 188 10.58 -16.16 -12.49
CA LEU A 188 11.50 -17.18 -12.98
C LEU A 188 12.90 -16.81 -12.45
N GLN A 189 13.16 -17.08 -11.18
CA GLN A 189 14.50 -17.10 -10.60
C GLN A 189 15.11 -18.44 -10.95
N ASN A 190 15.52 -18.55 -12.20
CA ASN A 190 16.47 -19.51 -12.74
C ASN A 190 16.97 -18.88 -14.03
N GLU A 191 17.96 -17.99 -13.91
CA GLU A 191 18.92 -17.60 -14.95
C GLU A 191 19.94 -16.66 -14.26
N LEU A 192 20.87 -17.23 -13.47
CA LEU A 192 22.29 -16.83 -13.35
C LEU A 192 23.04 -17.80 -12.43
#